data_AF-A0A8K0CRH2-F1
#
_entry.id   AF-A0A8K0CRH2-F1
#
_cell.length_a   1.000
_cell.length_b   1.000
_cell.length_c   1.000
_cell.angle_alpha   90.00
_cell.angle_beta   90.00
_cell.angle_gamma   90.00
#
_symmetry.space_group_name_H-M   'P 1'
#
loop_
_entity.id
_entity.type
_entity.pdbx_description
1 polymer ?
#
loop_
_entity_poly.entity_id
_entity_poly.type
_entity_poly.pdbx_seq_one_letter_code
_entity_poly.pdbx_strand_id
1 'polypeptide(L)'
;MTEIGKGKTLKRHEVLKTLESIKDDCTEKLVTRNEATGILLNLEKQKTAVMAVVWNVFLERINKVNVQIQTSIVDLITVIDFNESLCKFFVDERRNFKYFEEKAMELSVSKQYTKDMEKRQSKRKKNYDETPDEKMRLTASDTFRVNTFLVFMDRLVSELEIRQKAYNRFNEKF
;
A
#
# COMPACT_ATOMS: atom_id res chain seq x y z
N MET A 1 16.81 9.23 -12.99
CA MET A 1 15.92 8.90 -11.85
C MET A 1 15.65 7.38 -11.78
N THR A 2 16.66 6.53 -11.97
CA THR A 2 16.42 5.10 -12.31
C THR A 2 17.20 4.09 -11.45
N GLU A 3 18.10 4.55 -10.57
CA GLU A 3 18.95 3.65 -9.78
C GLU A 3 18.36 3.29 -8.42
N ILE A 4 17.60 4.20 -7.79
CA ILE A 4 16.98 3.96 -6.47
C ILE A 4 15.87 2.90 -6.55
N GLY A 5 15.17 2.81 -7.69
CA GLY A 5 14.17 1.77 -7.95
C GLY A 5 14.77 0.38 -8.08
N LYS A 6 15.94 0.24 -8.74
CA LYS A 6 16.60 -1.06 -8.95
C LYS A 6 17.10 -1.68 -7.64
N GLY A 7 17.67 -0.87 -6.74
CA GLY A 7 18.19 -1.37 -5.45
C GLY A 7 17.12 -1.93 -4.50
N LYS A 8 15.90 -1.38 -4.53
CA LYS A 8 14.80 -1.85 -3.67
C LYS A 8 14.10 -3.11 -4.24
N THR A 9 13.97 -3.20 -5.56
CA THR A 9 13.50 -4.42 -6.23
C THR A 9 14.48 -5.58 -6.02
N LEU A 10 15.79 -5.29 -6.02
CA LEU A 10 16.84 -6.26 -5.66
C LEU A 10 16.61 -6.86 -4.26
N LYS A 11 16.35 -6.00 -3.25
CA LYS A 11 16.13 -6.46 -1.88
C LYS A 11 14.87 -7.32 -1.71
N ARG A 12 13.76 -6.99 -2.39
CA ARG A 12 12.55 -7.83 -2.35
C ARG A 12 12.80 -9.21 -2.96
N HIS A 13 13.49 -9.27 -4.10
CA HIS A 13 13.86 -10.53 -4.74
C HIS A 13 14.79 -11.37 -3.85
N GLU A 14 15.74 -10.73 -3.19
CA GLU A 14 16.67 -11.40 -2.26
C GLU A 14 15.92 -12.02 -1.07
N VAL A 15 14.96 -11.29 -0.48
CA VAL A 15 14.09 -11.80 0.58
C VAL A 15 13.21 -12.97 0.11
N LEU A 16 12.67 -12.91 -1.12
CA LEU A 16 11.89 -14.03 -1.66
C LEU A 16 12.76 -15.27 -1.84
N LYS A 17 13.96 -15.10 -2.40
CA LYS A 17 14.92 -16.19 -2.62
C LYS A 17 15.39 -16.83 -1.31
N THR A 18 15.62 -16.04 -0.26
CA THR A 18 16.00 -16.59 1.05
C THR A 18 14.84 -17.36 1.69
N LEU A 19 13.61 -16.88 1.57
CA LEU A 19 12.42 -17.59 2.05
C LEU A 19 12.19 -18.92 1.30
N GLU A 20 12.42 -18.95 -0.02
CA GLU A 20 12.41 -20.20 -0.80
C GLU A 20 13.47 -21.18 -0.30
N SER A 21 14.69 -20.71 -0.05
CA SER A 21 15.76 -21.54 0.49
C SER A 21 15.41 -22.12 1.86
N ILE A 22 14.83 -21.33 2.77
CA ILE A 22 14.46 -21.79 4.12
C ILE A 22 13.31 -22.81 4.06
N LYS A 23 12.34 -22.60 3.15
CA LYS A 23 11.21 -23.53 2.95
C LYS A 23 11.69 -24.93 2.53
N ASP A 24 12.67 -24.99 1.63
CA ASP A 24 13.16 -26.24 1.05
C ASP A 24 14.29 -26.89 1.86
N ASP A 25 14.83 -26.19 2.87
CA ASP A 25 15.88 -26.70 3.75
C ASP A 25 15.34 -27.77 4.73
N CYS A 26 15.78 -29.01 4.54
CA CYS A 26 15.40 -30.16 5.38
C CYS A 26 16.04 -30.13 6.78
N THR A 27 17.06 -29.29 7.00
CA THR A 27 17.76 -29.15 8.28
C THR A 27 17.06 -28.15 9.22
N GLU A 28 16.23 -27.28 8.65
CA GLU A 28 15.42 -26.32 9.39
C GLU A 28 14.22 -26.97 10.09
N LYS A 29 13.81 -26.36 11.22
CA LYS A 29 12.65 -26.85 11.98
C LYS A 29 11.39 -26.77 11.12
N LEU A 30 10.51 -27.76 11.25
CA LEU A 30 9.22 -27.81 10.55
C LEU A 30 8.41 -26.51 10.74
N VAL A 31 8.42 -25.94 11.95
CA VAL A 31 7.76 -24.67 12.26
C VAL A 31 8.36 -23.52 11.44
N THR A 32 9.68 -23.37 11.42
CA THR A 32 10.40 -22.35 10.64
C THR A 32 10.10 -22.45 9.14
N ARG A 33 10.08 -23.68 8.60
CA ARG A 33 9.74 -23.93 7.19
C ARG A 33 8.29 -23.54 6.86
N ASN A 34 7.36 -23.86 7.77
CA ASN A 34 5.96 -23.49 7.62
C ASN A 34 5.75 -21.97 7.74
N GLU A 35 6.46 -21.29 8.63
CA GLU A 35 6.45 -19.84 8.75
C GLU A 35 7.00 -19.17 7.48
N ALA A 36 8.15 -19.63 6.98
CA ALA A 36 8.73 -19.15 5.73
C ALA A 36 7.75 -19.31 4.54
N THR A 37 7.08 -20.47 4.47
CA THR A 37 6.04 -20.73 3.46
C THR A 37 4.85 -19.77 3.60
N GLY A 38 4.36 -19.55 4.82
CA GLY A 38 3.25 -18.63 5.08
C GLY A 38 3.58 -17.18 4.74
N ILE A 39 4.80 -16.74 5.06
CA ILE A 39 5.31 -15.40 4.71
C ILE A 39 5.43 -15.26 3.19
N LEU A 40 6.01 -16.25 2.51
CA LEU A 40 6.15 -16.26 1.05
C LEU A 40 4.78 -16.14 0.37
N LEU A 41 3.80 -16.96 0.76
CA LEU A 41 2.42 -16.86 0.26
C LEU A 41 1.80 -15.48 0.51
N ASN A 42 2.05 -14.87 1.67
CA ASN A 42 1.55 -13.53 1.97
C ASN A 42 2.23 -12.45 1.12
N LEU A 43 3.52 -12.57 0.84
CA LEU A 43 4.28 -11.62 0.02
C LEU A 43 3.92 -11.74 -1.47
N GLU A 44 3.55 -12.93 -1.93
CA GLU A 44 3.07 -13.19 -3.30
C GLU A 44 1.64 -12.71 -3.54
N LYS A 45 0.83 -12.51 -2.47
CA LYS A 45 -0.50 -11.90 -2.62
C LYS A 45 -0.37 -10.54 -3.28
N GLN A 46 -1.12 -10.35 -4.37
CA GLN A 46 -1.12 -9.09 -5.12
C GLN A 46 -1.45 -7.88 -4.24
N LYS A 47 -2.37 -8.02 -3.28
CA LYS A 47 -2.69 -6.95 -2.29
C LYS A 47 -1.46 -6.48 -1.53
N THR A 48 -0.61 -7.42 -1.10
CA THR A 48 0.64 -7.13 -0.38
C THR A 48 1.66 -6.46 -1.30
N ALA A 49 1.77 -6.91 -2.55
CA ALA A 49 2.63 -6.28 -3.55
C ALA A 49 2.20 -4.84 -3.83
N VAL A 50 0.91 -4.59 -4.06
CA VAL A 50 0.35 -3.24 -4.26
C VAL A 50 0.65 -2.36 -3.05
N MET A 51 0.36 -2.83 -1.83
CA MET A 51 0.60 -2.04 -0.63
C MET A 51 2.08 -1.75 -0.40
N ALA A 52 2.99 -2.66 -0.76
CA ALA A 52 4.43 -2.44 -0.68
C ALA A 52 4.90 -1.32 -1.64
N VAL A 53 4.37 -1.29 -2.86
CA VAL A 53 4.66 -0.21 -3.83
C VAL A 53 4.14 1.13 -3.33
N VAL A 54 2.90 1.15 -2.83
CA VAL A 54 2.27 2.34 -2.23
C VAL A 54 3.13 2.89 -1.10
N TRP A 55 3.44 2.05 -0.10
CA TRP A 55 4.26 2.46 1.04
C TRP A 55 5.63 2.96 0.63
N ASN A 56 6.27 2.32 -0.35
CA ASN A 56 7.59 2.74 -0.79
C ASN A 56 7.58 4.18 -1.33
N VAL A 57 6.59 4.53 -2.15
CA VAL A 57 6.45 5.90 -2.69
C VAL A 57 6.13 6.89 -1.57
N PHE A 58 5.21 6.52 -0.69
CA PHE A 58 4.69 7.42 0.34
C PHE A 58 5.71 7.72 1.44
N LEU A 59 6.37 6.69 1.95
CA LEU A 59 7.41 6.82 2.96
C LEU A 59 8.60 7.59 2.40
N GLU A 60 8.95 7.41 1.13
CA GLU A 60 10.02 8.19 0.51
C GLU A 60 9.66 9.69 0.43
N ARG A 61 8.44 10.04 0.03
CA ARG A 61 7.99 11.44 -0.04
C ARG A 61 7.92 12.08 1.36
N ILE A 62 7.35 11.39 2.34
CA ILE A 62 7.28 11.86 3.73
C ILE A 62 8.69 12.06 4.30
N ASN A 63 9.59 11.09 4.08
CA ASN A 63 10.95 11.18 4.58
C ASN A 63 11.70 12.38 3.98
N LYS A 64 11.55 12.66 2.68
CA LYS A 64 12.16 13.84 2.05
C LYS A 64 11.74 15.14 2.73
N VAL A 65 10.45 15.31 2.98
CA VAL A 65 9.91 16.49 3.68
C VAL A 65 10.43 16.55 5.12
N ASN A 66 10.40 15.44 5.85
CA ASN A 66 10.87 15.39 7.23
C ASN A 66 12.36 15.73 7.34
N VAL A 67 13.19 15.19 6.44
CA VAL A 67 14.63 15.51 6.38
C VAL A 67 14.82 17.00 6.13
N GLN A 68 14.14 17.59 5.13
CA GLN A 68 14.24 19.02 4.85
C GLN A 68 13.87 19.90 6.05
N ILE A 69 12.81 19.56 6.77
CA ILE A 69 12.39 20.29 7.97
C ILE A 69 13.43 20.17 9.10
N GLN A 70 14.09 19.02 9.23
CA GLN A 70 15.02 18.75 10.34
C GLN A 70 16.45 19.19 10.08
N THR A 71 16.89 19.24 8.82
CA THR A 71 18.29 19.53 8.47
C THR A 71 18.62 21.01 8.39
N SER A 72 17.63 21.85 8.12
CA SER A 72 17.83 23.31 7.96
C SER A 72 17.16 24.09 9.09
N ILE A 73 17.72 25.26 9.39
CA ILE A 73 16.97 26.30 10.10
C ILE A 73 15.93 26.82 9.10
N VAL A 74 14.75 26.22 9.12
CA VAL A 74 13.63 26.52 8.22
C VAL A 74 12.64 27.42 8.96
N ASP A 75 12.17 28.49 8.32
CA ASP A 75 11.11 29.31 8.88
C ASP A 75 9.75 28.57 8.86
N LEU A 76 8.84 29.02 9.71
CA LEU A 76 7.55 28.35 9.87
C LEU A 76 6.69 28.38 8.60
N ILE A 77 6.82 29.43 7.79
CA ILE A 77 6.10 29.59 6.52
C ILE A 77 6.54 28.49 5.55
N THR A 78 7.83 28.25 5.43
CA THR A 78 8.37 27.19 4.56
C THR A 78 7.94 25.81 5.05
N VAL A 79 7.85 25.57 6.36
CA VAL A 79 7.31 24.31 6.91
C VAL A 79 5.84 24.12 6.54
N ILE A 80 5.04 25.19 6.61
CA ILE A 80 3.64 25.22 6.18
C ILE A 80 3.54 24.86 4.69
N ASP A 81 4.36 25.46 3.84
CA ASP A 81 4.38 25.20 2.39
C ASP A 81 4.78 23.76 2.06
N PHE A 82 5.79 23.21 2.76
CA PHE A 82 6.20 21.82 2.57
C PHE A 82 5.09 20.84 2.95
N ASN A 83 4.40 21.08 4.07
CA ASN A 83 3.33 20.20 4.51
C ASN A 83 2.08 20.35 3.61
N GLU A 84 1.79 21.54 3.08
CA GLU A 84 0.73 21.73 2.09
C GLU A 84 1.04 21.01 0.78
N SER A 85 2.28 21.12 0.29
CA SER A 85 2.78 20.37 -0.88
C SER A 85 2.66 18.87 -0.66
N LEU A 86 2.94 18.39 0.55
CA LEU A 86 2.80 16.99 0.93
C LEU A 86 1.33 16.54 0.93
N CYS A 87 0.41 17.35 1.47
CA CYS A 87 -1.02 17.08 1.41
C CYS A 87 -1.52 16.98 -0.03
N LYS A 88 -1.19 17.96 -0.88
CA LYS A 88 -1.56 17.97 -2.31
C LYS A 88 -1.11 16.70 -3.02
N PHE A 89 0.14 16.30 -2.80
CA PHE A 89 0.68 15.05 -3.35
C PHE A 89 -0.18 13.83 -2.98
N PHE A 90 -0.59 13.67 -1.72
CA PHE A 90 -1.41 12.52 -1.33
C PHE A 90 -2.85 12.59 -1.86
N VAL A 91 -3.43 13.78 -1.96
CA VAL A 91 -4.75 13.96 -2.59
C VAL A 91 -4.72 13.54 -4.06
N ASP A 92 -3.64 13.83 -4.76
CA ASP A 92 -3.45 13.41 -6.15
C ASP A 92 -3.21 11.89 -6.25
N GLU A 93 -2.31 11.33 -5.42
CA GLU A 93 -2.02 9.89 -5.42
C GLU A 93 -3.23 9.01 -5.05
N ARG A 94 -4.20 9.57 -4.31
CA ARG A 94 -5.46 8.89 -3.98
C ARG A 94 -6.22 8.46 -5.23
N ARG A 95 -6.05 9.16 -6.35
CA ARG A 95 -6.72 8.85 -7.62
C ARG A 95 -5.93 7.84 -8.46
N ASN A 96 -4.68 7.56 -8.09
CA ASN A 96 -3.72 6.80 -8.88
C ASN A 96 -3.64 5.31 -8.50
N PHE A 97 -4.71 4.72 -7.93
CA PHE A 97 -4.70 3.31 -7.54
C PHE A 97 -4.25 2.37 -8.67
N LYS A 98 -4.73 2.62 -9.89
CA LYS A 98 -4.40 1.81 -11.08
C LYS A 98 -2.90 1.82 -11.38
N TYR A 99 -2.23 2.96 -11.21
CA TYR A 99 -0.78 3.05 -11.38
C TYR A 99 -0.03 2.16 -10.38
N PHE A 100 -0.46 2.15 -9.11
CA PHE A 100 0.15 1.27 -8.10
C PHE A 100 -0.11 -0.20 -8.36
N GLU A 101 -1.31 -0.52 -8.87
CA GLU A 101 -1.68 -1.87 -9.27
C GLU A 101 -0.80 -2.39 -10.43
N GLU A 102 -0.67 -1.60 -11.50
CA GLU A 102 0.17 -1.94 -12.65
C GLU A 102 1.64 -2.12 -12.26
N LYS A 103 2.17 -1.19 -11.46
CA LYS A 103 3.56 -1.25 -10.98
C LYS A 103 3.81 -2.45 -10.06
N ALA A 104 2.82 -2.87 -9.28
CA ALA A 104 2.93 -4.08 -8.47
C ALA A 104 2.89 -5.36 -9.33
N MET A 105 2.14 -5.34 -10.43
CA MET A 105 2.08 -6.44 -11.40
C MET A 105 3.41 -6.64 -12.13
N GLU A 106 4.12 -5.56 -12.42
CA GLU A 106 5.49 -5.63 -12.98
C GLU A 106 6.50 -6.25 -12.00
N LEU A 107 6.28 -6.06 -10.69
CA LEU A 107 7.16 -6.55 -9.63
C LEU A 107 6.81 -7.96 -9.13
N SER A 108 5.64 -8.47 -9.49
CA SER A 108 5.17 -9.79 -9.11
C SER A 108 5.53 -10.81 -10.20
N VAL A 109 6.15 -11.92 -9.80
CA VAL A 109 6.38 -13.06 -10.71
C VAL A 109 5.04 -13.71 -11.11
N SER A 110 4.03 -13.63 -10.23
CA SER A 110 2.68 -14.11 -10.48
C SER A 110 1.76 -12.94 -10.86
N LYS A 111 1.28 -12.95 -12.11
CA LYS A 111 0.41 -11.91 -12.72
C LYS A 111 -1.08 -12.05 -12.39
N GLN A 112 -1.44 -12.96 -11.50
CA GLN A 112 -2.83 -13.15 -11.13
C GLN A 112 -3.03 -12.66 -9.69
N TYR A 113 -4.13 -11.93 -9.46
CA TYR A 113 -4.83 -12.01 -8.18
C TYR A 113 -5.11 -13.51 -8.04
N THR A 114 -4.22 -14.23 -7.35
CA THR A 114 -4.37 -15.65 -7.05
C THR A 114 -5.76 -15.75 -6.46
N LYS A 115 -6.73 -16.26 -7.25
CA LYS A 115 -8.18 -16.18 -7.01
C LYS A 115 -8.41 -16.14 -5.53
N ASP A 116 -8.50 -14.92 -5.00
CA ASP A 116 -8.19 -14.68 -3.60
C ASP A 116 -9.49 -15.01 -2.93
N MET A 117 -9.70 -16.32 -2.74
CA MET A 117 -10.83 -16.97 -2.14
C MET A 117 -12.06 -16.11 -2.33
N GLU A 118 -12.69 -16.17 -3.50
CA GLU A 118 -14.07 -15.69 -3.62
C GLU A 118 -14.77 -16.22 -2.38
N LYS A 119 -15.03 -15.34 -1.40
CA LYS A 119 -15.66 -15.72 -0.12
C LYS A 119 -16.77 -16.65 -0.54
N ARG A 120 -16.71 -17.93 -0.13
CA ARG A 120 -17.64 -18.98 -0.56
C ARG A 120 -18.99 -18.33 -0.77
N GLN A 121 -19.40 -18.14 -2.02
CA GLN A 121 -20.57 -17.31 -2.29
C GLN A 121 -21.75 -18.05 -1.67
N SER A 122 -22.25 -17.53 -0.55
CA SER A 122 -23.41 -18.11 0.10
C SER A 122 -24.56 -17.99 -0.88
N LYS A 123 -24.93 -19.10 -1.50
CA LYS A 123 -26.11 -19.16 -2.35
C LYS A 123 -27.31 -19.05 -1.42
N ARG A 124 -27.84 -17.84 -1.25
CA ARG A 124 -29.14 -17.63 -0.60
C ARG A 124 -30.19 -18.40 -1.41
N LYS A 125 -31.06 -19.17 -0.74
CA LYS A 125 -32.24 -19.76 -1.39
C LYS A 125 -33.14 -18.63 -1.88
N LYS A 126 -33.48 -18.64 -3.16
CA LYS A 126 -34.43 -17.70 -3.77
C LYS A 126 -35.86 -18.14 -3.49
N ASN A 127 -36.76 -17.16 -3.38
CA ASN A 127 -38.21 -17.39 -3.41
C ASN A 127 -38.70 -17.42 -4.87
N TYR A 128 -39.86 -18.05 -5.11
CA TYR A 128 -40.40 -18.31 -6.46
C TYR A 128 -40.53 -17.05 -7.34
N ASP A 129 -40.81 -15.90 -6.73
CA ASP A 129 -41.04 -14.62 -7.42
C ASP A 129 -39.86 -13.62 -7.35
N GLU A 130 -38.68 -14.02 -6.84
CA GLU A 130 -37.51 -13.14 -6.80
C GLU A 130 -36.84 -13.04 -8.18
N THR A 131 -36.97 -11.88 -8.83
CA THR A 131 -36.14 -11.52 -9.98
C THR A 131 -34.66 -11.42 -9.57
N PRO A 132 -33.70 -11.68 -10.49
CA PRO A 132 -32.28 -11.56 -10.16
C PRO A 132 -31.96 -10.13 -9.73
N ASP A 133 -31.73 -9.93 -8.44
CA ASP A 133 -31.11 -8.72 -7.92
C ASP A 133 -29.69 -8.66 -8.50
N GLU A 134 -29.49 -7.77 -9.48
CA GLU A 134 -28.21 -7.54 -10.14
C GLU A 134 -27.29 -6.80 -9.17
N LYS A 135 -26.90 -7.49 -8.09
CA LYS A 135 -25.92 -6.96 -7.16
C LYS A 135 -24.65 -6.71 -7.94
N MET A 136 -24.28 -5.45 -8.08
CA MET A 136 -23.01 -5.02 -8.68
C MET A 136 -21.87 -5.75 -7.97
N ARG A 137 -21.31 -6.77 -8.63
CA ARG A 137 -20.23 -7.59 -8.06
C ARG A 137 -18.94 -6.80 -8.24
N LEU A 138 -18.47 -6.19 -7.15
CA LEU A 138 -17.14 -5.59 -7.13
C LEU A 138 -16.07 -6.68 -7.38
N THR A 139 -15.08 -6.37 -8.20
CA THR A 139 -13.93 -7.27 -8.38
C THR A 139 -13.09 -7.33 -7.09
N ALA A 140 -12.18 -8.30 -6.98
CA ALA A 140 -11.24 -8.35 -5.86
C ALA A 140 -10.36 -7.09 -5.78
N SER A 141 -10.01 -6.53 -6.94
CA SER A 141 -9.28 -5.26 -7.06
C SER A 141 -10.13 -4.09 -6.55
N ASP A 142 -11.38 -3.94 -7.02
CA ASP A 142 -12.27 -2.88 -6.57
C ASP A 142 -12.55 -2.97 -5.06
N THR A 143 -12.73 -4.19 -4.56
CA THR A 143 -12.93 -4.47 -3.14
C THR A 143 -11.71 -4.00 -2.33
N PHE A 144 -10.50 -4.27 -2.80
CA PHE A 144 -9.27 -3.82 -2.12
C PHE A 144 -9.08 -2.31 -2.24
N ARG A 145 -9.34 -1.73 -3.42
CA ARG A 145 -9.28 -0.30 -3.66
C ARG A 145 -10.19 0.46 -2.68
N VAL A 146 -11.46 0.07 -2.62
CA VAL A 146 -12.46 0.77 -1.81
C VAL A 146 -12.24 0.53 -0.32
N ASN A 147 -12.08 -0.72 0.11
CA ASN A 147 -12.09 -1.05 1.54
C ASN A 147 -10.72 -0.90 2.22
N THR A 148 -9.63 -0.78 1.45
CA THR A 148 -8.28 -0.70 2.02
C THR A 148 -7.55 0.54 1.54
N PHE A 149 -7.33 0.67 0.23
CA PHE A 149 -6.52 1.77 -0.30
C PHE A 149 -7.14 3.14 -0.03
N LEU A 150 -8.41 3.34 -0.38
CA LEU A 150 -9.08 4.63 -0.18
C LEU A 150 -9.21 4.98 1.31
N VAL A 151 -9.60 4.03 2.15
CA VAL A 151 -9.69 4.22 3.61
C VAL A 151 -8.35 4.66 4.19
N PHE A 152 -7.26 4.01 3.77
CA PHE A 152 -5.91 4.36 4.18
C PHE A 152 -5.51 5.77 3.71
N MET A 153 -5.76 6.10 2.44
CA MET A 153 -5.47 7.43 1.89
C MET A 153 -6.23 8.53 2.64
N ASP A 154 -7.53 8.33 2.88
CA ASP A 154 -8.39 9.28 3.57
C ASP A 154 -7.89 9.53 4.99
N ARG A 155 -7.46 8.47 5.68
CA ARG A 155 -6.86 8.61 7.01
C ARG A 155 -5.54 9.38 6.96
N LEU A 156 -4.64 9.03 6.05
CA LEU A 156 -3.34 9.68 5.91
C LEU A 156 -3.47 11.18 5.61
N VAL A 157 -4.35 11.54 4.66
CA VAL A 157 -4.62 12.94 4.33
C VAL A 157 -5.19 13.68 5.54
N SER A 158 -6.15 13.08 6.25
CA SER A 158 -6.74 13.67 7.46
C SER A 158 -5.69 13.97 8.53
N GLU A 159 -4.74 13.06 8.79
CA GLU A 159 -3.66 13.28 9.75
C GLU A 159 -2.70 14.41 9.33
N LEU A 160 -2.39 14.49 8.03
CA LEU A 160 -1.53 15.56 7.51
C LEU A 160 -2.21 16.93 7.55
N GLU A 161 -3.53 16.99 7.33
CA GLU A 161 -4.32 18.19 7.50
C GLU A 161 -4.40 18.64 8.97
N ILE A 162 -4.51 17.70 9.91
CA ILE A 162 -4.45 18.02 11.35
C ILE A 162 -3.09 18.65 11.68
N ARG A 163 -2.00 18.05 11.18
CA ARG A 163 -0.65 18.61 11.33
C ARG A 163 -0.54 20.02 10.70
N GLN A 164 -1.10 20.22 9.51
CA GLN A 164 -1.12 21.53 8.83
C GLN A 164 -1.81 22.59 9.69
N LYS A 165 -3.00 22.27 10.21
CA LYS A 165 -3.78 23.18 11.06
C LYS A 165 -3.00 23.58 12.32
N ALA A 166 -2.24 22.66 12.90
CA ALA A 166 -1.39 22.96 14.05
C ALA A 166 -0.29 23.97 13.70
N TYR A 167 0.36 23.83 12.53
CA TYR A 167 1.36 24.80 12.08
C TYR A 167 0.76 26.17 11.76
N ASN A 168 -0.37 26.22 11.06
CA ASN A 168 -1.05 27.48 10.75
C ASN A 168 -1.46 28.22 12.04
N ARG A 169 -2.06 27.51 12.99
CA ARG A 169 -2.43 28.08 14.30
C ARG A 169 -1.24 28.61 15.09
N PHE A 170 -0.07 27.98 14.94
CA PHE A 170 1.15 28.47 15.57
C PHE A 170 1.67 29.73 14.86
N ASN A 171 1.57 29.79 13.53
CA ASN A 171 1.96 30.94 12.73
C ASN A 171 1.10 32.18 13.01
N GLU A 172 -0.21 32.00 13.22
CA GLU A 172 -1.14 33.09 13.57
C GLU A 172 -0.85 33.77 14.92
N LYS A 173 0.02 33.20 15.76
CA LYS A 173 0.40 33.78 17.06
C LYS A 173 1.55 34.78 16.98
N PHE A 174 2.17 34.94 15.81
CA PHE A 174 3.30 35.82 15.55
C PHE A 174 2.96 36.78 14.41
#